data_AF-A0A7W7Q536-F1
#
_entry.id   AF-A0A7W7Q536-F1
#
_cell.length_a   1.000
_cell.length_b   1.000
_cell.length_c   1.000
_cell.angle_alpha   90.00
_cell.angle_beta   90.00
_cell.angle_gamma   90.00
#
_symmetry.space_group_name_H-M   'P 1'
#
loop_
_entity.id
_entity.type
_entity.pdbx_description
1 polymer ?
#
loop_
_entity_poly.entity_id
_entity_poly.type
_entity_poly.pdbx_seq_one_letter_code
_entity_poly.pdbx_strand_id
1 'polypeptide(L)'
;MTDVDERNDACHELLLRLAGRLPDRQLWRLRDWLAGGAIDALARALPLTLLRERVAITARESLLLNTALLDSGADAGRLHAVPWVDQIDEVDYTFTSESPERVNAGDSEAVVLGAVLHGRSELVDVRGSWRRHRSGMGPTTRIVLVTASTDCARLTGELQRVLRALGTHEPGVEVMPEGIDLPPYHRAALAASEPLLPGVIVHQG
;
A
#
# COMPACT_ATOMS: atom_id res chain seq x y z
N MET A 1 -9.61 7.94 -19.55
CA MET A 1 -8.64 8.22 -18.48
C MET A 1 -8.17 9.64 -18.69
N THR A 2 -8.29 10.51 -17.68
CA THR A 2 -7.74 11.86 -17.77
C THR A 2 -6.28 11.84 -17.36
N ASP A 3 -5.51 12.84 -17.78
CA ASP A 3 -4.09 13.00 -17.39
C ASP A 3 -3.92 13.11 -15.84
N VAL A 4 -4.96 13.58 -15.14
CA VAL A 4 -4.99 13.60 -13.67
C VAL A 4 -5.14 12.19 -13.09
N ASP A 5 -5.99 11.36 -13.69
CA ASP A 5 -6.18 9.97 -13.28
C ASP A 5 -4.89 9.16 -13.49
N GLU A 6 -4.23 9.35 -14.63
CA GLU A 6 -2.94 8.68 -14.95
C GLU A 6 -1.84 9.06 -13.93
N ARG A 7 -1.76 10.33 -13.54
CA ARG A 7 -0.82 10.79 -12.51
C ARG A 7 -1.14 10.23 -11.13
N ASN A 8 -2.42 10.14 -10.80
CA ASN A 8 -2.88 9.57 -9.53
C ASN A 8 -2.54 8.07 -9.46
N ASP A 9 -2.84 7.32 -10.51
CA ASP A 9 -2.52 5.89 -10.62
C ASP A 9 -1.01 5.64 -10.58
N ALA A 10 -0.21 6.46 -11.27
CA ALA A 10 1.24 6.37 -11.21
C ALA A 10 1.78 6.64 -9.79
N CYS A 11 1.21 7.63 -9.09
CA CYS A 11 1.58 7.94 -7.71
C CYS A 11 1.17 6.80 -6.76
N HIS A 12 -0.01 6.24 -6.97
CA HIS A 12 -0.51 5.12 -6.19
C HIS A 12 0.37 3.88 -6.37
N GLU A 13 0.72 3.51 -7.62
CA GLU A 13 1.63 2.40 -7.91
C GLU A 13 3.00 2.63 -7.23
N LEU A 14 3.54 3.86 -7.30
CA LEU A 14 4.80 4.20 -6.64
C LEU A 14 4.73 3.98 -5.12
N LEU A 15 3.69 4.52 -4.46
CA LEU A 15 3.50 4.32 -3.02
C LEU A 15 3.24 2.86 -2.67
N LEU A 16 2.63 2.09 -3.57
CA LEU A 16 2.51 0.65 -3.41
C LEU A 16 3.90 0.01 -3.38
N ARG A 17 4.72 0.26 -4.40
CA ARG A 17 6.07 -0.31 -4.53
C ARG A 17 6.99 0.03 -3.36
N LEU A 18 6.78 1.18 -2.71
CA LEU A 18 7.56 1.60 -1.53
C LEU A 18 7.16 0.89 -0.22
N ALA A 19 6.10 0.06 -0.23
CA ALA A 19 5.71 -0.73 0.95
C ALA A 19 6.85 -1.66 1.40
N GLY A 20 7.07 -1.71 2.71
CA GLY A 20 8.17 -2.46 3.31
C GLY A 20 9.55 -1.83 3.17
N ARG A 21 9.70 -0.70 2.45
CA ARG A 21 10.93 0.09 2.41
C ARG A 21 10.79 1.45 3.09
N LEU A 22 9.59 2.04 3.04
CA LEU A 22 9.24 3.19 3.87
C LEU A 22 8.64 2.74 5.20
N PRO A 23 8.91 3.45 6.31
CA PRO A 23 8.22 3.17 7.56
C PRO A 23 6.71 3.43 7.41
N ASP A 24 5.89 2.54 7.97
CA ASP A 24 4.43 2.55 7.81
C ASP A 24 3.80 3.90 8.13
N ARG A 25 4.27 4.56 9.20
CA ARG A 25 3.80 5.88 9.62
C ARG A 25 3.89 6.94 8.53
N GLN A 26 4.98 6.93 7.75
CA GLN A 26 5.21 7.85 6.64
C GLN A 26 4.32 7.43 5.47
N LEU A 27 4.32 6.13 5.15
CA LEU A 27 3.64 5.58 4.00
C LEU A 27 2.13 5.79 4.05
N TRP A 28 1.49 5.52 5.20
CA TRP A 28 0.05 5.68 5.30
C TRP A 28 -0.40 7.14 5.14
N ARG A 29 0.41 8.11 5.62
CA ARG A 29 0.11 9.54 5.45
C ARG A 29 0.21 9.99 4.00
N LEU A 30 1.22 9.51 3.29
CA LEU A 30 1.39 9.80 1.87
C LEU A 30 0.20 9.26 1.06
N ARG A 31 -0.26 8.05 1.40
CA ARG A 31 -1.46 7.43 0.79
C ARG A 31 -2.74 8.19 1.13
N ASP A 32 -2.91 8.64 2.37
CA ASP A 32 -4.08 9.42 2.79
C ASP A 32 -4.13 10.80 2.08
N TRP A 33 -2.97 11.45 1.89
CA TRP A 33 -2.88 12.67 1.08
C TRP A 33 -3.22 12.42 -0.38
N LEU A 34 -2.73 11.33 -0.99
CA LEU A 34 -3.06 10.99 -2.38
C LEU A 34 -4.57 10.73 -2.53
N ALA A 35 -5.16 9.96 -1.61
CA ALA A 35 -6.58 9.70 -1.56
C ALA A 35 -7.43 10.97 -1.38
N GLY A 36 -6.88 11.99 -0.72
CA GLY A 36 -7.48 13.31 -0.55
C GLY A 36 -7.18 14.30 -1.68
N GLY A 37 -6.48 13.89 -2.75
CA GLY A 37 -6.14 14.74 -3.89
C GLY A 37 -5.00 15.74 -3.62
N ALA A 38 -4.25 15.59 -2.53
CA ALA A 38 -3.19 16.53 -2.12
C ALA A 38 -1.84 16.23 -2.81
N ILE A 39 -1.82 16.13 -4.14
CA ILE A 39 -0.64 15.75 -4.92
C ILE A 39 0.55 16.71 -4.72
N ASP A 40 0.29 18.01 -4.58
CA ASP A 40 1.33 19.02 -4.32
C ASP A 40 2.05 18.78 -2.98
N ALA A 41 1.32 18.27 -1.99
CA ALA A 41 1.92 17.91 -0.70
C ALA A 41 2.84 16.70 -0.87
N LEU A 42 2.45 15.70 -1.67
CA LEU A 42 3.31 14.57 -2.02
C LEU A 42 4.54 14.99 -2.81
N ALA A 43 4.38 15.88 -3.81
CA ALA A 43 5.48 16.38 -4.64
C ALA A 43 6.60 17.00 -3.81
N ARG A 44 6.26 17.64 -2.68
CA ARG A 44 7.23 18.18 -1.72
C ARG A 44 7.74 17.13 -0.73
N ALA A 45 6.86 16.30 -0.20
CA ALA A 45 7.16 15.43 0.94
C ALA A 45 7.85 14.11 0.56
N LEU A 46 7.45 13.48 -0.55
CA LEU A 46 7.95 12.16 -0.92
C LEU A 46 9.46 12.17 -1.22
N PRO A 47 10.01 13.08 -2.05
CA PRO A 47 11.45 13.10 -2.33
C PRO A 47 12.29 13.31 -1.07
N LEU A 48 11.84 14.21 -0.18
CA LEU A 48 12.50 14.45 1.11
C LEU A 48 12.46 13.21 2.00
N THR A 49 11.34 12.49 2.01
CA THR A 49 11.18 11.26 2.78
C THR A 49 12.13 10.19 2.26
N LEU A 50 12.20 9.97 0.94
CA LEU A 50 13.11 8.99 0.32
C LEU A 50 14.58 9.30 0.66
N LEU A 51 14.99 10.57 0.56
CA LEU A 51 16.34 11.01 0.90
C LEU A 51 16.66 10.80 2.39
N ARG A 52 15.74 11.18 3.27
CA ARG A 52 15.92 11.08 4.73
C ARG A 52 16.02 9.62 5.19
N GLU A 53 15.11 8.78 4.71
CA GLU A 53 15.07 7.35 5.04
C GLU A 53 16.09 6.53 4.23
N ARG A 54 16.81 7.17 3.30
CA ARG A 54 17.77 6.53 2.36
C ARG A 54 17.16 5.37 1.57
N VAL A 55 15.91 5.52 1.17
CA VAL A 55 15.23 4.52 0.35
C VAL A 55 15.69 4.68 -1.09
N ALA A 56 16.42 3.68 -1.59
CA ALA A 56 16.76 3.60 -3.00
C ALA A 56 15.54 3.22 -3.85
N ILE A 57 15.48 3.78 -5.05
CA ILE A 57 14.41 3.51 -6.03
C ILE A 57 14.96 2.79 -7.26
N THR A 58 14.10 1.99 -7.88
CA THR A 58 14.39 1.32 -9.17
C THR A 58 14.12 2.25 -10.35
N ALA A 59 14.54 1.84 -11.56
CA ALA A 59 14.22 2.57 -12.78
C ALA A 59 12.72 2.71 -13.03
N ARG A 60 11.92 1.67 -12.74
CA ARG A 60 10.46 1.74 -12.83
C ARG A 60 9.89 2.77 -11.85
N GLU A 61 10.37 2.77 -10.61
CA GLU A 61 9.92 3.71 -9.59
C GLU A 61 10.32 5.15 -9.91
N SER A 62 11.49 5.37 -10.51
CA SER A 62 11.87 6.69 -10.99
C SER A 62 10.96 7.20 -12.11
N LEU A 63 10.57 6.33 -13.05
CA LEU A 63 9.60 6.69 -14.09
C LEU A 63 8.26 7.10 -13.45
N LEU A 64 7.73 6.28 -12.54
CA LEU A 64 6.49 6.58 -11.81
C LEU A 64 6.58 7.88 -11.01
N LEU A 65 7.71 8.11 -10.33
CA LEU A 65 7.98 9.32 -9.54
C LEU A 65 7.98 10.57 -10.42
N ASN A 66 8.63 10.53 -11.58
CA ASN A 66 8.65 11.66 -12.51
C ASN A 66 7.26 11.89 -13.13
N THR A 67 6.59 10.84 -13.61
CA THR A 67 5.23 10.93 -14.16
C THR A 67 4.25 11.53 -13.15
N ALA A 68 4.30 11.09 -11.90
CA ALA A 68 3.34 11.54 -10.88
C ALA A 68 3.61 12.97 -10.38
N LEU A 69 4.88 13.35 -10.20
CA LEU A 69 5.23 14.50 -9.35
C LEU A 69 5.91 15.66 -10.08
N LEU A 70 6.52 15.47 -11.25
CA LEU A 70 7.31 16.52 -11.90
C LEU A 70 6.43 17.73 -12.25
N ASP A 71 5.30 17.50 -12.90
CA ASP A 71 4.33 18.55 -13.27
C ASP A 71 3.51 19.05 -12.07
N SER A 72 3.61 18.37 -10.92
CA SER A 72 2.97 18.72 -9.65
C SER A 72 3.89 19.57 -8.75
N GLY A 73 4.99 20.10 -9.29
CA GLY A 73 5.89 21.03 -8.60
C GLY A 73 6.97 20.37 -7.75
N ALA A 74 7.33 19.11 -8.04
CA ALA A 74 8.48 18.48 -7.41
C ALA A 74 9.80 19.13 -7.87
N ASP A 75 10.76 19.19 -6.94
CA ASP A 75 12.09 19.73 -7.21
C ASP A 75 12.93 18.68 -7.97
N ALA A 76 13.21 18.94 -9.24
CA ALA A 76 13.97 18.03 -10.11
C ALA A 76 15.36 17.67 -9.52
N GLY A 77 16.04 18.63 -8.89
CA GLY A 77 17.33 18.38 -8.23
C GLY A 77 17.21 17.36 -7.10
N ARG A 78 16.14 17.43 -6.30
CA ARG A 78 15.85 16.42 -5.26
C ARG A 78 15.48 15.07 -5.86
N LEU A 79 14.69 15.04 -6.94
CA LEU A 79 14.34 13.79 -7.62
C LEU A 79 15.58 13.07 -8.14
N HIS A 80 16.52 13.80 -8.74
CA HIS A 80 17.80 13.26 -9.21
C HIS A 80 18.73 12.80 -8.08
N ALA A 81 18.59 13.36 -6.88
CA ALA A 81 19.40 12.99 -5.73
C ALA A 81 18.93 11.71 -5.00
N VAL A 82 17.72 11.20 -5.32
CA VAL A 82 17.21 9.97 -4.70
C VAL A 82 18.15 8.80 -5.04
N PRO A 83 18.56 7.96 -4.08
CA PRO A 83 19.45 6.84 -4.35
C PRO A 83 18.82 5.84 -5.33
N TRP A 84 19.67 5.15 -6.09
CA TRP A 84 19.24 4.18 -7.10
C TRP A 84 19.72 2.77 -6.78
N VAL A 85 18.93 1.80 -7.23
CA VAL A 85 19.27 0.37 -7.20
C VAL A 85 18.68 -0.32 -8.42
N ASP A 86 19.36 -1.33 -8.94
CA ASP A 86 18.91 -2.04 -10.14
C ASP A 86 17.62 -2.84 -9.86
N GLN A 87 17.57 -3.52 -8.72
CA GLN A 87 16.44 -4.35 -8.30
C GLN A 87 16.32 -4.42 -6.78
N ILE A 88 15.13 -4.78 -6.30
CA ILE A 88 14.85 -5.02 -4.88
C ILE A 88 14.81 -6.53 -4.66
N ASP A 89 15.88 -7.09 -4.10
CA ASP A 89 16.05 -8.54 -3.99
C ASP A 89 15.49 -9.13 -2.69
N GLU A 90 15.48 -8.35 -1.61
CA GLU A 90 15.04 -8.83 -0.30
C GLU A 90 13.97 -7.93 0.33
N VAL A 91 13.07 -8.58 1.06
CA VAL A 91 12.04 -7.94 1.87
C VAL A 91 12.39 -8.18 3.32
N ASP A 92 12.57 -7.15 4.14
CA ASP A 92 12.95 -7.25 5.56
C ASP A 92 11.89 -7.89 6.46
N TYR A 93 10.82 -8.42 5.88
CA TYR A 93 9.66 -8.95 6.58
C TYR A 93 9.37 -10.41 6.21
N THR A 94 8.75 -11.10 7.15
CA THR A 94 8.02 -12.36 6.94
C THR A 94 6.53 -12.12 7.10
N PHE A 95 5.74 -12.99 6.48
CA PHE A 95 4.28 -12.94 6.50
C PHE A 95 3.71 -14.27 6.94
N THR A 96 2.55 -14.23 7.59
CA THR A 96 1.78 -15.42 8.02
C THR A 96 0.29 -15.11 8.00
N SER A 97 -0.57 -16.11 7.83
CA SER A 97 -2.01 -15.95 8.05
C SER A 97 -2.36 -15.95 9.55
N GLU A 98 -1.47 -16.45 10.40
CA GLU A 98 -1.76 -16.64 11.82
C GLU A 98 -1.75 -15.33 12.60
N SER A 99 -2.91 -14.95 13.17
CA SER A 99 -3.00 -13.84 14.12
C SER A 99 -2.16 -14.11 15.38
N PRO A 100 -1.37 -13.12 15.86
CA PRO A 100 -0.62 -13.25 17.10
C PRO A 100 -1.51 -13.32 18.34
N GLU A 101 -2.77 -12.87 18.27
CA GLU A 101 -3.70 -12.74 19.39
C GLU A 101 -4.78 -13.83 19.40
N ARG A 102 -4.43 -15.09 19.09
CA ARG A 102 -5.33 -16.27 18.91
C ARG A 102 -6.33 -16.61 20.04
N VAL A 103 -6.59 -15.73 21.01
CA VAL A 103 -7.56 -15.90 22.09
C VAL A 103 -8.92 -15.31 21.69
N ASN A 104 -9.81 -16.16 21.14
CA ASN A 104 -11.29 -16.15 21.16
C ASN A 104 -12.09 -14.82 20.99
N ALA A 105 -11.47 -13.68 20.74
CA ALA A 105 -12.14 -12.44 20.41
C ALA A 105 -12.43 -12.43 18.90
N GLY A 106 -13.67 -12.16 18.52
CA GLY A 106 -14.04 -12.02 17.11
C GLY A 106 -13.23 -10.92 16.43
N ASP A 107 -12.93 -11.11 15.15
CA ASP A 107 -12.15 -10.18 14.35
C ASP A 107 -12.99 -8.96 13.93
N SER A 108 -13.06 -7.97 14.81
CA SER A 108 -13.86 -6.74 14.60
C SER A 108 -13.41 -5.96 13.36
N GLU A 109 -12.12 -5.94 13.06
CA GLU A 109 -11.60 -5.31 11.85
C GLU A 109 -12.13 -6.01 10.59
N ALA A 110 -12.07 -7.35 10.53
CA ALA A 110 -12.59 -8.10 9.39
C ALA A 110 -14.11 -7.89 9.20
N VAL A 111 -14.88 -7.85 10.29
CA VAL A 111 -16.33 -7.60 10.23
C VAL A 111 -16.64 -6.21 9.66
N VAL A 112 -15.96 -5.17 10.16
CA VAL A 112 -16.19 -3.80 9.69
C VAL A 112 -15.72 -3.61 8.25
N LEU A 113 -14.56 -4.16 7.89
CA LEU A 113 -14.07 -4.15 6.52
C LEU A 113 -15.06 -4.86 5.59
N GLY A 114 -15.61 -6.00 6.00
CA GLY A 114 -16.64 -6.71 5.25
C GLY A 114 -17.90 -5.89 5.01
N ALA A 115 -18.36 -5.15 6.01
CA ALA A 115 -19.50 -4.25 5.85
C ALA A 115 -19.18 -3.07 4.90
N VAL A 116 -18.00 -2.46 5.01
CA VAL A 116 -17.58 -1.32 4.16
C VAL A 116 -17.39 -1.72 2.70
N LEU A 117 -16.86 -2.91 2.47
CA LEU A 117 -16.54 -3.44 1.15
C LEU A 117 -17.72 -4.15 0.46
N HIS A 118 -18.78 -4.44 1.21
CA HIS A 118 -19.94 -5.15 0.69
C HIS A 118 -20.59 -4.45 -0.52
N GLY A 119 -20.84 -5.21 -1.60
CA GLY A 119 -21.57 -4.73 -2.77
C GLY A 119 -20.78 -3.80 -3.71
N ARG A 120 -19.48 -3.59 -3.48
CA ARG A 120 -18.63 -2.79 -4.37
C ARG A 120 -18.22 -3.60 -5.60
N SER A 121 -18.59 -3.11 -6.78
CA SER A 121 -18.31 -3.77 -8.06
C SER A 121 -16.85 -3.68 -8.49
N GLU A 122 -16.10 -2.71 -7.97
CA GLU A 122 -14.70 -2.51 -8.28
C GLU A 122 -13.76 -3.52 -7.60
N LEU A 123 -14.24 -4.26 -6.59
CA LEU A 123 -13.45 -5.21 -5.82
C LEU A 123 -13.35 -6.57 -6.52
N VAL A 124 -12.13 -7.10 -6.58
CA VAL A 124 -11.83 -8.42 -7.14
C VAL A 124 -11.55 -9.44 -6.04
N ASP A 125 -10.71 -9.07 -5.06
CA ASP A 125 -10.35 -9.95 -3.94
C ASP A 125 -9.97 -9.15 -2.69
N VAL A 126 -10.20 -9.71 -1.50
CA VAL A 126 -9.89 -9.10 -0.20
C VAL A 126 -9.29 -10.15 0.73
N ARG A 127 -8.03 -9.96 1.08
CA ARG A 127 -7.23 -10.92 1.85
C ARG A 127 -6.46 -10.24 2.98
N GLY A 128 -5.97 -11.06 3.90
CA GLY A 128 -5.27 -10.61 5.10
C GLY A 128 -4.07 -11.48 5.39
N SER A 129 -2.98 -10.84 5.77
CA SER A 129 -1.82 -11.49 6.36
C SER A 129 -1.30 -10.66 7.53
N TRP A 130 -0.41 -11.25 8.31
CA TRP A 130 0.29 -10.62 9.41
C TRP A 130 1.76 -10.54 9.06
N ARG A 131 2.31 -9.33 9.12
CA ARG A 131 3.70 -9.02 8.82
C ARG A 131 4.50 -8.90 10.12
N ARG A 132 5.70 -9.47 10.12
CA ARG A 132 6.71 -9.27 11.18
C ARG A 132 8.06 -8.98 10.55
N HIS A 133 8.86 -8.12 11.18
CA HIS A 133 10.22 -7.89 10.74
C HIS A 133 11.08 -9.16 10.94
N ARG A 134 11.98 -9.48 10.00
CA ARG A 134 12.81 -10.69 10.02
C ARG A 134 13.73 -10.79 11.23
N SER A 135 14.18 -9.66 11.76
CA SER A 135 14.96 -9.62 13.00
C SER A 135 14.16 -10.10 14.23
N GLY A 136 12.84 -10.28 14.11
CA GLY A 136 11.93 -10.59 15.22
C GLY A 136 11.58 -9.39 16.08
N MET A 137 12.18 -8.22 15.84
CA MET A 137 11.94 -6.99 16.60
C MET A 137 10.80 -6.17 15.99
N GLY A 138 10.02 -5.52 16.86
CA GLY A 138 8.93 -4.63 16.45
C GLY A 138 7.54 -5.27 16.48
N PRO A 139 6.50 -4.50 16.14
CA PRO A 139 5.12 -4.98 16.20
C PRO A 139 4.85 -6.01 15.10
N THR A 140 3.86 -6.87 15.36
CA THR A 140 3.22 -7.64 14.29
C THR A 140 2.09 -6.79 13.72
N THR A 141 2.11 -6.55 12.41
CA THR A 141 1.18 -5.62 11.74
C THR A 141 0.25 -6.40 10.83
N ARG A 142 -1.06 -6.16 10.91
CA ARG A 142 -2.00 -6.70 9.92
C ARG A 142 -1.84 -5.97 8.58
N ILE A 143 -1.74 -6.75 7.51
CA ILE A 143 -1.71 -6.26 6.14
C ILE A 143 -3.00 -6.72 5.45
N VAL A 144 -3.86 -5.75 5.17
CA VAL A 144 -5.09 -5.90 4.38
C VAL A 144 -4.73 -5.71 2.92
N LEU A 145 -4.86 -6.78 2.15
CA LEU A 145 -4.57 -6.84 0.72
C LEU A 145 -5.89 -6.76 -0.03
N VAL A 146 -6.05 -5.80 -0.93
CA VAL A 146 -7.25 -5.66 -1.76
C VAL A 146 -6.84 -5.61 -3.21
N THR A 147 -7.48 -6.39 -4.07
CA THR A 147 -7.36 -6.24 -5.52
C THR A 147 -8.58 -5.48 -6.01
N ALA A 148 -8.37 -4.39 -6.75
CA ALA A 148 -9.44 -3.55 -7.29
C ALA A 148 -9.17 -3.17 -8.75
N SER A 149 -10.23 -3.00 -9.53
CA SER A 149 -10.16 -2.62 -10.94
C SER A 149 -10.00 -1.12 -11.18
N THR A 150 -10.36 -0.28 -10.20
CA THR A 150 -10.27 1.18 -10.29
C THR A 150 -10.22 1.83 -8.91
N ASP A 151 -10.07 3.16 -8.85
CA ASP A 151 -10.13 3.98 -7.63
C ASP A 151 -9.19 3.54 -6.50
N CYS A 152 -8.06 2.93 -6.84
CA CYS A 152 -7.19 2.27 -5.88
C CYS A 152 -6.66 3.23 -4.79
N ALA A 153 -6.27 4.45 -5.15
CA ALA A 153 -5.82 5.46 -4.20
C ALA A 153 -6.94 5.88 -3.23
N ARG A 154 -8.14 6.15 -3.76
CA ARG A 154 -9.32 6.54 -2.97
C ARG A 154 -9.71 5.44 -2.00
N LEU A 155 -9.77 4.20 -2.47
CA LEU A 155 -10.06 3.01 -1.68
C LEU A 155 -9.01 2.79 -0.58
N THR A 156 -7.72 2.99 -0.89
CA THR A 156 -6.64 2.88 0.09
C THR A 156 -6.86 3.84 1.26
N GLY A 157 -7.05 5.13 0.98
CA GLY A 157 -7.28 6.12 2.04
C GLY A 157 -8.56 5.87 2.82
N GLU A 158 -9.63 5.41 2.17
CA GLU A 158 -10.87 5.06 2.85
C GLU A 158 -10.66 3.95 3.89
N LEU A 159 -10.05 2.83 3.48
CA LEU A 159 -9.82 1.69 4.38
C LEU A 159 -8.83 2.05 5.49
N GLN A 160 -7.82 2.88 5.21
CA GLN A 160 -6.91 3.39 6.23
C GLN A 160 -7.65 4.21 7.30
N ARG A 161 -8.60 5.07 6.90
CA ARG A 161 -9.41 5.85 7.83
C ARG A 161 -10.34 4.97 8.66
N VAL A 162 -10.94 3.94 8.05
CA VAL A 162 -11.74 2.93 8.77
C VAL A 162 -10.91 2.23 9.84
N LEU A 163 -9.76 1.66 9.49
CA LEU A 163 -8.90 0.97 10.45
C LEU A 163 -8.40 1.90 11.56
N ARG A 164 -8.06 3.15 11.23
CA ARG A 164 -7.70 4.15 12.24
C ARG A 164 -8.83 4.44 13.22
N ALA A 165 -10.08 4.49 12.75
CA ALA A 165 -11.24 4.66 13.62
C ALA A 165 -11.46 3.47 14.56
N LEU A 166 -10.98 2.28 14.18
CA LEU A 166 -10.98 1.06 15.01
C LEU A 166 -9.77 0.97 15.96
N GLY A 167 -8.84 1.92 15.90
CA GLY A 167 -7.66 1.98 16.78
C GLY A 167 -6.33 1.63 16.11
N THR A 168 -6.32 1.24 14.84
CA THR A 168 -5.10 0.87 14.10
C THR A 168 -4.35 2.13 13.67
N HIS A 169 -3.39 2.59 14.47
CA HIS A 169 -2.71 3.87 14.27
C HIS A 169 -1.82 3.94 13.01
N GLU A 170 -1.29 2.80 12.56
CA GLU A 170 -0.45 2.64 11.36
C GLU A 170 -1.09 1.56 10.47
N PRO A 171 -2.16 1.91 9.74
CA PRO A 171 -2.95 0.92 9.00
C PRO A 171 -2.17 0.36 7.80
N GLY A 172 -1.95 -0.96 7.81
CA GLY A 172 -1.34 -1.71 6.71
C GLY A 172 -2.37 -2.05 5.63
N VAL A 173 -2.73 -1.09 4.78
CA VAL A 173 -3.65 -1.30 3.64
C VAL A 173 -2.88 -1.23 2.33
N GLU A 174 -2.99 -2.29 1.53
CA GLU A 174 -2.38 -2.41 0.21
C GLU A 174 -3.46 -2.70 -0.84
N VAL A 175 -3.90 -1.67 -1.57
CA VAL A 175 -4.85 -1.83 -2.68
C VAL A 175 -4.09 -1.94 -3.99
N MET A 176 -4.05 -3.14 -4.57
CA MET A 176 -3.37 -3.47 -5.80
C MET A 176 -4.32 -3.28 -6.99
N PRO A 177 -3.94 -2.50 -8.02
CA PRO A 177 -4.63 -2.52 -9.29
C PRO A 177 -4.65 -3.93 -9.89
N GLU A 178 -5.75 -4.31 -10.53
CA GLU A 178 -5.82 -5.58 -11.27
C GLU A 178 -4.73 -5.64 -12.34
N GLY A 179 -4.03 -6.79 -12.43
CA GLY A 179 -2.98 -7.01 -13.42
C GLY A 179 -1.64 -6.32 -13.15
N ILE A 180 -1.45 -5.67 -11.99
CA ILE A 180 -0.16 -5.10 -11.60
C ILE A 180 0.94 -6.19 -11.55
N ASP A 181 2.14 -5.86 -12.03
CA ASP A 181 3.34 -6.65 -11.73
C ASP A 181 3.69 -6.49 -10.25
N LEU A 182 3.31 -7.49 -9.45
CA LEU A 182 3.39 -7.45 -8.00
C LEU A 182 4.83 -7.33 -7.50
N PRO A 183 5.13 -6.28 -6.71
CA PRO A 183 6.42 -6.15 -6.04
C PRO A 183 6.70 -7.33 -5.09
N PRO A 184 7.98 -7.63 -4.80
CA PRO A 184 8.35 -8.76 -3.93
C PRO A 184 7.64 -8.76 -2.57
N TYR A 185 7.44 -7.57 -1.96
CA TYR A 185 6.70 -7.40 -0.72
C TYR A 185 5.26 -7.92 -0.82
N HIS A 186 4.50 -7.46 -1.83
CA HIS A 186 3.10 -7.85 -2.02
C HIS A 186 2.97 -9.30 -2.44
N ARG A 187 3.90 -9.83 -3.24
CA ARG A 187 3.93 -11.25 -3.60
C ARG A 187 4.08 -12.14 -2.35
N ALA A 188 5.00 -11.78 -1.45
CA ALA A 188 5.21 -12.51 -0.20
C ALA A 188 3.99 -12.39 0.73
N ALA A 189 3.42 -11.19 0.88
CA ALA A 189 2.22 -10.97 1.68
C ALA A 189 1.02 -11.77 1.15
N LEU A 190 0.81 -11.74 -0.17
CA LEU A 190 -0.28 -12.45 -0.83
C LEU A 190 -0.15 -13.97 -0.68
N ALA A 191 1.07 -14.50 -0.87
CA ALA A 191 1.34 -15.93 -0.72
C ALA A 191 1.03 -16.48 0.69
N ALA A 192 1.18 -15.65 1.72
CA ALA A 192 0.91 -16.02 3.11
C ALA A 192 -0.49 -15.61 3.60
N SER A 193 -1.34 -15.07 2.73
CA SER A 193 -2.62 -14.47 3.13
C SER A 193 -3.80 -15.44 3.05
N GLU A 194 -4.81 -15.17 3.87
CA GLU A 194 -6.12 -15.83 3.84
C GLU A 194 -7.23 -14.85 3.42
N PRO A 195 -8.35 -15.33 2.85
CA PRO A 195 -9.51 -14.48 2.57
C PRO A 195 -10.03 -13.84 3.86
N LEU A 196 -10.26 -12.52 3.86
CA LEU A 196 -10.84 -11.82 5.01
C LEU A 196 -12.36 -11.83 5.01
N LEU A 197 -12.96 -11.96 3.82
CA LEU A 197 -14.39 -11.92 3.63
C LEU A 197 -14.88 -13.31 3.22
N PRO A 198 -15.66 -14.02 4.06
CA PRO A 198 -16.30 -15.24 3.62
C PRO A 198 -17.32 -14.91 2.53
N GLY A 199 -17.13 -15.47 1.32
CA GLY A 199 -18.13 -15.41 0.25
C GLY A 199 -17.91 -14.38 -0.86
N VAL A 200 -16.75 -13.73 -0.97
CA VAL A 200 -16.33 -13.16 -2.26
C VAL A 200 -15.94 -14.34 -3.15
N ILE A 201 -16.91 -14.82 -3.94
CA ILE A 201 -16.70 -15.92 -4.87
C ILE A 201 -15.67 -15.45 -5.89
N VAL A 202 -14.46 -15.99 -5.80
CA VAL A 202 -13.49 -15.93 -6.89
C VAL A 202 -14.13 -16.65 -8.07
N HIS A 203 -14.55 -15.93 -9.10
CA HIS A 203 -14.83 -16.55 -10.39
C HIS A 203 -13.51 -17.09 -10.92
N GLN A 204 -13.25 -18.38 -10.68
CA GLN A 204 -12.22 -19.10 -11.40
C GLN A 204 -12.73 -19.31 -12.82
N GLY A 205 -12.04 -18.67 -13.78
CA GLY A 205 -12.13 -19.01 -15.20
C GLY A 205 -11.40 -20.31 -15.50
#